data_AF-A0AAZ1XR03-F1
#
_entry.id   AF-A0AAZ1XR03-F1
#
_cell.length_a   1.000
_cell.length_b   1.000
_cell.length_c   1.000
_cell.angle_alpha   90.00
_cell.angle_beta   90.00
_cell.angle_gamma   90.00
#
_symmetry.space_group_name_H-M   'P 1'
#
loop_
_entity.id
_entity.type
_entity.pdbx_description
1 polymer ?
#
loop_
_entity_poly.entity_id
_entity_poly.type
_entity_poly.pdbx_seq_one_letter_code
_entity_poly.pdbx_strand_id
1 'polypeptide(L)'
;MERGLSLLIAAVMLFVAPGVQAADNFSFATNATVNITNTGCGKTKLCIQTPDNCDPAGNSSCFFASVAAGNTTAPNGTELMFQLSGNSTGYIALGLTANATQGTTALYICAQNSSNNASFFFAARQRDNINNTLSTFNATVTKIRGQVVNGTIQCEFSVPNLNATNTRSADSTTYVVILGSGTFNGNDFGTFTTSKTTDPLNLANVANPTTASPTTTKNSASGALHSHALTVLLTVLTLFILKTA
;
A
#
# COMPACT_ATOMS: atom_id res chain seq x y z
N MET A 1 67.15 -19.89 -11.43
CA MET A 1 65.84 -20.01 -12.10
C MET A 1 64.80 -20.16 -11.01
N GLU A 2 64.12 -19.09 -10.62
CA GLU A 2 62.94 -19.18 -9.75
C GLU A 2 61.87 -18.25 -10.32
N ARG A 3 60.78 -18.85 -10.80
CA ARG A 3 59.63 -18.16 -11.38
C ARG A 3 58.70 -17.80 -10.22
N GLY A 4 58.58 -16.51 -9.92
CA GLY A 4 57.55 -16.01 -9.01
C GLY A 4 56.17 -16.19 -9.64
N LEU A 5 55.34 -17.04 -9.02
CA LEU A 5 53.94 -17.25 -9.39
C LEU A 5 53.07 -16.33 -8.55
N SER A 6 52.70 -15.18 -9.09
CA SER A 6 51.76 -14.25 -8.44
C SER A 6 50.33 -14.73 -8.64
N LEU A 7 49.75 -15.36 -7.60
CA LEU A 7 48.33 -15.72 -7.54
C LEU A 7 47.49 -14.46 -7.20
N LEU A 8 46.78 -13.93 -8.21
CA LEU A 8 45.74 -12.92 -8.02
C LEU A 8 44.47 -13.62 -7.51
N ILE A 9 44.23 -13.55 -6.21
CA ILE A 9 42.97 -14.00 -5.61
C ILE A 9 41.96 -12.85 -5.75
N ALA A 10 41.05 -12.98 -6.72
CA ALA A 10 39.90 -12.09 -6.84
C ALA A 10 38.87 -12.48 -5.76
N ALA A 11 38.79 -11.68 -4.69
CA ALA A 11 37.76 -11.82 -3.67
C ALA A 11 36.42 -11.33 -4.24
N VAL A 12 35.55 -12.27 -4.62
CA VAL A 12 34.17 -11.99 -4.99
C VAL A 12 33.41 -11.65 -3.70
N MET A 13 33.24 -10.36 -3.42
CA MET A 13 32.39 -9.87 -2.34
C MET A 13 30.91 -10.07 -2.72
N LEU A 14 30.34 -11.20 -2.28
CA LEU A 14 28.90 -11.41 -2.30
C LEU A 14 28.26 -10.49 -1.25
N PHE A 15 27.78 -9.31 -1.67
CA PHE A 15 26.94 -8.46 -0.84
C PHE A 15 25.57 -9.12 -0.69
N VAL A 16 25.45 -10.03 0.28
CA VAL A 16 24.15 -10.46 0.78
C VAL A 16 23.60 -9.29 1.58
N ALA A 17 22.66 -8.52 1.00
CA ALA A 17 21.99 -7.46 1.73
C ALA A 17 21.32 -8.09 2.98
N PRO A 18 21.70 -7.72 4.20
CA PRO A 18 21.09 -8.29 5.39
C PRO A 18 19.63 -7.83 5.45
N GLY A 19 18.70 -8.78 5.30
CA GLY A 19 17.32 -8.55 5.71
C GLY A 19 17.28 -8.44 7.22
N VAL A 20 16.67 -7.36 7.73
CA VAL A 20 16.47 -7.16 9.17
C VAL A 20 15.06 -7.58 9.57
N GLN A 21 14.91 -8.11 10.78
CA GLN A 21 13.62 -8.46 11.38
C GLN A 21 13.04 -7.21 12.05
N ALA A 22 11.95 -6.66 11.50
CA ALA A 22 11.31 -5.40 11.88
C ALA A 22 10.54 -5.42 13.23
N ALA A 23 10.74 -6.44 14.08
CA ALA A 23 10.13 -6.44 15.41
C ALA A 23 10.66 -5.30 16.28
N ASP A 24 11.94 -4.96 16.10
CA ASP A 24 12.60 -3.84 16.77
C ASP A 24 12.39 -2.53 16.00
N ASN A 25 12.52 -1.40 16.68
CA ASN A 25 12.44 -0.09 16.04
C ASN A 25 13.81 0.23 15.40
N PHE A 26 13.84 0.36 14.08
CA PHE A 26 15.07 0.67 13.34
C PHE A 26 15.17 2.16 13.07
N SER A 27 16.09 2.82 13.76
CA SER A 27 16.45 4.20 13.51
C SER A 27 17.51 4.27 12.40
N PHE A 28 17.24 5.04 11.36
CA PHE A 28 18.18 5.27 10.26
C PHE A 28 18.67 6.71 10.29
N ALA A 29 19.94 6.93 9.96
CA ALA A 29 20.44 8.30 9.80
C ALA A 29 19.66 9.01 8.68
N THR A 30 19.11 10.18 8.99
CA THR A 30 18.17 10.98 8.18
C THR A 30 18.75 11.56 6.88
N ASN A 31 19.87 11.03 6.37
CA ASN A 31 20.62 11.57 5.24
C ASN A 31 20.17 11.06 3.86
N ALA A 32 19.12 10.25 3.79
CA ALA A 32 18.60 9.74 2.53
C ALA A 32 17.37 10.54 2.10
N THR A 33 17.53 11.42 1.10
CA THR A 33 16.39 12.11 0.49
C THR A 33 15.47 11.10 -0.19
N VAL A 34 14.21 11.07 0.23
CA VAL A 34 13.14 10.24 -0.36
C VAL A 34 12.20 11.18 -1.10
N ASN A 35 12.03 10.95 -2.41
CA ASN A 35 11.12 11.73 -3.25
C ASN A 35 9.95 10.85 -3.72
N ILE A 36 8.79 11.00 -3.10
CA ILE A 36 7.59 10.23 -3.40
C ILE A 36 6.65 11.11 -4.20
N THR A 37 6.20 10.60 -5.34
CA THR A 37 5.24 11.25 -6.23
C THR A 37 4.16 10.24 -6.63
N ASN A 38 3.04 10.72 -7.18
CA ASN A 38 2.05 9.87 -7.83
C ASN A 38 2.44 9.48 -9.29
N THR A 39 3.63 9.86 -9.76
CA THR A 39 4.08 9.50 -11.10
C THR A 39 4.19 7.99 -11.25
N GLY A 40 3.58 7.44 -12.31
CA GLY A 40 3.56 6.00 -12.58
C GLY A 40 2.40 5.24 -11.95
N CYS A 41 1.51 5.89 -11.19
CA CYS A 41 0.28 5.27 -10.71
C CYS A 41 -0.55 4.69 -11.87
N GLY A 42 -0.97 3.43 -11.73
CA GLY A 42 -1.74 2.69 -12.74
C GLY A 42 -0.93 2.25 -13.96
N LYS A 43 0.39 2.48 -13.98
CA LYS A 43 1.30 2.05 -15.06
C LYS A 43 2.45 1.21 -14.55
N THR A 44 3.22 1.74 -13.61
CA THR A 44 4.40 1.08 -13.02
C THR A 44 4.22 0.75 -11.54
N LYS A 45 3.22 1.34 -10.89
CA LYS A 45 2.88 1.07 -9.49
C LYS A 45 1.39 1.24 -9.24
N LEU A 46 0.85 0.48 -8.28
CA LEU A 46 -0.47 0.74 -7.73
C LEU A 46 -0.36 1.86 -6.71
N CYS A 47 -1.40 2.69 -6.61
CA CYS A 47 -1.42 3.81 -5.67
C CYS A 47 -2.71 3.84 -4.88
N ILE A 48 -2.57 4.04 -3.58
CA ILE A 48 -3.67 4.25 -2.65
C ILE A 48 -3.47 5.67 -2.12
N GLN A 49 -4.45 6.53 -2.30
CA GLN A 49 -4.31 7.95 -2.01
C GLN A 49 -5.60 8.52 -1.44
N THR A 50 -5.47 9.49 -0.54
CA THR A 50 -6.56 10.31 -0.05
C THR A 50 -6.06 11.73 0.22
N PRO A 51 -6.68 12.78 -0.36
CA PRO A 51 -7.77 12.74 -1.34
C PRO A 51 -7.41 12.00 -2.64
N ASP A 52 -8.41 11.60 -3.43
CA ASP A 52 -8.15 10.91 -4.68
C ASP A 52 -7.38 11.81 -5.67
N ASN A 53 -6.43 11.22 -6.41
CA ASN A 53 -5.54 11.90 -7.37
C ASN A 53 -4.62 12.98 -6.80
N CYS A 54 -4.35 12.99 -5.49
CA CYS A 54 -3.36 13.88 -4.91
C CYS A 54 -1.92 13.46 -5.26
N ASP A 55 -0.99 14.42 -5.28
CA ASP A 55 0.44 14.13 -5.42
C ASP A 55 1.15 14.45 -4.10
N PRO A 56 1.83 13.48 -3.45
CA PRO A 56 2.63 13.77 -2.26
C PRO A 56 3.80 14.73 -2.55
N ALA A 57 4.20 14.90 -3.81
CA ALA A 57 5.13 15.96 -4.19
C ALA A 57 4.41 17.31 -4.24
N GLY A 58 4.68 18.16 -3.23
CA GLY A 58 4.16 19.52 -3.17
C GLY A 58 2.80 19.68 -2.49
N ASN A 59 2.09 18.58 -2.16
CA ASN A 59 0.86 18.64 -1.37
C ASN A 59 0.99 17.87 -0.04
N SER A 60 1.17 18.62 1.06
CA SER A 60 1.30 18.05 2.40
C SER A 60 0.01 17.39 2.93
N SER A 61 -1.15 17.65 2.33
CA SER A 61 -2.41 16.99 2.71
C SER A 61 -2.61 15.61 2.06
N CYS A 62 -1.74 15.23 1.12
CA CYS A 62 -1.86 13.96 0.42
C CYS A 62 -1.37 12.81 1.30
N PHE A 63 -2.30 11.99 1.78
CA PHE A 63 -1.94 10.71 2.40
C PHE A 63 -1.87 9.64 1.32
N PHE A 64 -0.65 9.22 1.01
CA PHE A 64 -0.31 8.41 -0.13
C PHE A 64 0.43 7.15 0.27
N ALA A 65 0.12 6.06 -0.42
CA ALA A 65 1.00 4.93 -0.55
C ALA A 65 1.05 4.44 -2.00
N SER A 66 2.17 3.83 -2.37
CA SER A 66 2.26 3.07 -3.61
C SER A 66 2.99 1.75 -3.41
N VAL A 67 2.68 0.80 -4.28
CA VAL A 67 3.36 -0.50 -4.33
C VAL A 67 3.74 -0.82 -5.76
N ALA A 68 4.97 -1.26 -5.95
CA ALA A 68 5.47 -1.83 -7.19
C ALA A 68 5.99 -3.24 -6.95
N ALA A 69 5.70 -4.14 -7.88
CA ALA A 69 6.29 -5.47 -7.88
C ALA A 69 7.76 -5.36 -8.34
N GLY A 70 8.65 -5.91 -7.53
CA GLY A 70 10.04 -6.11 -7.87
C GLY A 70 10.26 -7.48 -8.51
N ASN A 71 11.44 -8.04 -8.29
CA ASN A 71 11.79 -9.35 -8.83
C ASN A 71 10.92 -10.45 -8.21
N THR A 72 10.45 -11.36 -9.07
CA THR A 72 9.78 -12.59 -8.66
C THR A 72 10.72 -13.76 -8.94
N THR A 73 11.21 -14.42 -7.89
CA THR A 73 12.12 -15.55 -8.04
C THR A 73 11.46 -16.76 -7.39
N ALA A 74 11.03 -17.74 -8.17
CA ALA A 74 10.58 -19.02 -7.60
C ALA A 74 11.80 -19.76 -6.99
N PRO A 75 11.68 -20.41 -5.81
CA PRO A 75 10.50 -20.52 -4.94
C PRO A 75 10.36 -19.36 -3.93
N ASN A 76 11.26 -18.38 -3.98
CA ASN A 76 11.41 -17.30 -3.01
C ASN A 76 10.29 -16.26 -3.02
N GLY A 77 9.37 -16.24 -3.99
CA GLY A 77 8.21 -15.32 -4.00
C GLY A 77 8.48 -13.99 -4.71
N THR A 78 7.63 -12.99 -4.44
CA THR A 78 7.66 -11.65 -5.06
C THR A 78 8.16 -10.61 -4.05
N GLU A 79 9.11 -9.76 -4.46
CA GLU A 79 9.45 -8.55 -3.71
C GLU A 79 8.40 -7.47 -3.97
N LEU A 80 7.81 -6.89 -2.93
CA LEU A 80 6.97 -5.69 -3.05
C LEU A 80 7.70 -4.48 -2.51
N MET A 81 7.78 -3.43 -3.32
CA MET A 81 8.43 -2.17 -2.97
C MET A 81 7.36 -1.13 -2.66
N PHE A 82 7.37 -0.64 -1.42
CA PHE A 82 6.37 0.31 -0.93
C PHE A 82 6.98 1.70 -0.79
N GLN A 83 6.15 2.71 -1.03
CA GLN A 83 6.43 4.11 -0.72
C GLN A 83 5.23 4.69 0.04
N LEU A 84 5.44 5.38 1.15
CA LEU A 84 4.39 6.02 1.96
C LEU A 84 4.75 7.49 2.19
N SER A 85 3.76 8.36 2.11
CA SER A 85 3.88 9.79 2.42
C SER A 85 2.63 10.28 3.12
N GLY A 86 2.77 11.06 4.20
CA GLY A 86 1.64 11.68 4.88
C GLY A 86 2.05 12.50 6.10
N ASN A 87 1.16 13.36 6.56
CA ASN A 87 1.37 14.15 7.78
C ASN A 87 0.92 13.37 9.01
N SER A 88 1.77 13.32 10.03
CA SER A 88 1.44 12.78 11.34
C SER A 88 2.42 13.30 12.38
N THR A 89 1.94 13.51 13.61
CA THR A 89 2.83 13.84 14.74
C THR A 89 3.49 12.60 15.35
N GLY A 90 3.01 11.40 15.03
CA GLY A 90 3.57 10.12 15.48
C GLY A 90 4.03 9.28 14.31
N TYR A 91 3.10 8.54 13.71
CA TYR A 91 3.40 7.63 12.61
C TYR A 91 2.34 7.61 11.53
N ILE A 92 2.75 7.16 10.34
CA ILE A 92 1.89 6.70 9.25
C ILE A 92 2.17 5.22 9.01
N ALA A 93 1.17 4.48 8.54
CA ALA A 93 1.35 3.06 8.25
C ALA A 93 0.54 2.60 7.04
N LEU A 94 1.08 1.58 6.39
CA LEU A 94 0.39 0.76 5.41
C LEU A 94 0.15 -0.61 6.05
N GLY A 95 -1.10 -1.04 6.03
CA GLY A 95 -1.52 -2.33 6.53
C GLY A 95 -1.88 -3.28 5.40
N LEU A 96 -1.43 -4.53 5.51
CA LEU A 96 -1.84 -5.63 4.66
C LEU A 96 -2.67 -6.62 5.47
N THR A 97 -3.86 -6.94 4.98
CA THR A 97 -4.76 -7.90 5.63
C THR A 97 -5.61 -8.67 4.63
N ALA A 98 -6.10 -9.84 5.02
CA ALA A 98 -7.10 -10.57 4.26
C ALA A 98 -8.50 -9.94 4.42
N ASN A 99 -8.78 -9.31 5.57
CA ASN A 99 -10.06 -8.69 5.86
C ASN A 99 -9.91 -7.62 6.96
N ALA A 100 -10.28 -6.37 6.68
CA ALA A 100 -10.09 -5.26 7.62
C ALA A 100 -10.96 -5.31 8.89
N THR A 101 -12.01 -6.13 8.95
CA THR A 101 -12.94 -6.21 10.10
C THR A 101 -12.73 -7.42 11.01
N GLN A 102 -11.85 -8.36 10.62
CA GLN A 102 -11.59 -9.57 11.40
C GLN A 102 -10.14 -10.03 11.26
N GLY A 103 -9.68 -10.90 12.16
CA GLY A 103 -8.30 -11.38 12.15
C GLY A 103 -7.30 -10.26 12.45
N THR A 104 -6.18 -10.25 11.74
CA THR A 104 -5.08 -9.32 11.98
C THR A 104 -4.65 -8.58 10.72
N THR A 105 -4.01 -7.43 10.91
CA THR A 105 -3.36 -6.66 9.86
C THR A 105 -1.88 -6.51 10.17
N ALA A 106 -1.02 -6.84 9.22
CA ALA A 106 0.41 -6.52 9.28
C ALA A 106 0.58 -5.03 8.93
N LEU A 107 0.95 -4.20 9.91
CA LEU A 107 1.26 -2.79 9.74
C LEU A 107 2.76 -2.59 9.54
N TYR A 108 3.11 -1.93 8.44
CA TYR A 108 4.44 -1.40 8.18
C TYR A 108 4.43 0.10 8.46
N ILE A 109 5.18 0.50 9.48
CA ILE A 109 5.06 1.80 10.13
C ILE A 109 6.29 2.66 9.83
N CYS A 110 6.03 3.88 9.39
CA CYS A 110 7.00 4.94 9.25
C CYS A 110 6.67 6.02 10.26
N ALA A 111 7.59 6.25 11.18
CA ALA A 111 7.33 7.05 12.37
C ALA A 111 8.39 8.14 12.53
N GLN A 112 7.97 9.20 13.22
CA GLN A 112 8.86 10.23 13.71
C GLN A 112 8.92 10.16 15.24
N ASN A 113 10.11 10.28 15.79
CA ASN A 113 10.28 10.49 17.22
C ASN A 113 10.40 11.98 17.51
N SER A 114 9.27 12.61 17.84
CA SER A 114 9.22 14.05 18.14
C SER A 114 10.12 14.46 19.32
N SER A 115 10.34 13.55 20.27
CA SER A 115 11.22 13.77 21.43
C SER A 115 12.71 13.75 21.07
N ASN A 116 13.06 13.32 19.85
CA ASN A 116 14.42 13.29 19.33
C ASN A 116 14.50 13.99 17.97
N ASN A 117 14.23 15.30 17.96
CA ASN A 117 14.31 16.17 16.78
C ASN A 117 13.53 15.66 15.55
N ALA A 118 12.37 15.02 15.77
CA ALA A 118 11.56 14.40 14.72
C ALA A 118 12.32 13.38 13.85
N SER A 119 13.26 12.64 14.46
CA SER A 119 14.04 11.61 13.78
C SER A 119 13.16 10.49 13.24
N PHE A 120 13.46 10.05 12.02
CA PHE A 120 12.76 8.95 11.37
C PHE A 120 13.16 7.60 11.97
N PHE A 121 12.18 6.71 12.12
CA PHE A 121 12.42 5.29 12.35
C PHE A 121 11.32 4.44 11.71
N PHE A 122 11.64 3.17 11.50
CA PHE A 122 10.72 2.18 10.94
C PHE A 122 10.39 1.10 11.98
N ALA A 123 9.17 0.58 11.92
CA ALA A 123 8.74 -0.56 12.72
C ALA A 123 7.70 -1.41 11.96
N ALA A 124 7.57 -2.67 12.33
CA ALA A 124 6.42 -3.49 11.94
C ALA A 124 5.61 -3.90 13.18
N ARG A 125 4.28 -3.84 13.07
CA ARG A 125 3.36 -4.23 14.14
C ARG A 125 2.22 -5.06 13.58
N GLN A 126 1.64 -5.90 14.43
CA GLN A 126 0.41 -6.60 14.11
C GLN A 126 -0.72 -5.87 14.80
N ARG A 127 -1.73 -5.49 14.03
CA ARG A 127 -2.98 -4.94 14.53
C ARG A 127 -4.02 -6.05 14.63
N ASP A 128 -4.67 -6.17 15.78
CA ASP A 128 -5.91 -6.94 15.90
C ASP A 128 -7.07 -6.12 15.31
N ASN A 129 -7.81 -6.71 14.36
CA ASN A 129 -8.84 -5.97 13.63
C ASN A 129 -10.14 -5.74 14.40
N ILE A 130 -10.32 -6.41 15.53
CA ILE A 130 -11.51 -6.31 16.38
C ILE A 130 -11.30 -5.24 17.46
N ASN A 131 -10.16 -5.29 18.17
CA ASN A 131 -9.91 -4.40 19.32
C ASN A 131 -8.85 -3.30 19.06
N ASN A 132 -8.25 -3.27 17.86
CA ASN A 132 -7.28 -2.26 17.44
C ASN A 132 -6.00 -2.20 18.29
N THR A 133 -5.69 -3.28 19.02
CA THR A 133 -4.44 -3.40 19.77
C THR A 133 -3.26 -3.66 18.83
N LEU A 134 -2.10 -3.08 19.16
CA LEU A 134 -0.86 -3.25 18.41
C LEU A 134 0.10 -4.12 19.20
N SER A 135 0.59 -5.19 18.57
CA SER A 135 1.60 -6.08 19.13
C SER A 135 2.82 -6.18 18.21
N THR A 136 3.92 -6.69 18.75
CA THR A 136 5.16 -6.88 18.00
C THR A 136 4.94 -7.85 16.84
N PHE A 137 5.46 -7.50 15.66
CA PHE A 137 5.38 -8.33 14.47
C PHE A 137 6.76 -8.46 13.82
N ASN A 138 7.24 -9.70 13.73
CA ASN A 138 8.50 -10.01 13.07
C ASN A 138 8.29 -10.02 11.55
N ALA A 139 8.44 -8.87 10.90
CA ALA A 139 8.44 -8.79 9.44
C ALA A 139 9.87 -8.71 8.91
N THR A 140 10.22 -9.46 7.86
CA THR A 140 11.46 -9.21 7.12
C THR A 140 11.24 -8.01 6.20
N VAL A 141 12.07 -6.98 6.33
CA VAL A 141 12.00 -5.76 5.51
C VAL A 141 13.42 -5.36 5.10
N THR A 142 13.57 -4.85 3.88
CA THR A 142 14.84 -4.39 3.30
C THR A 142 14.68 -3.00 2.70
N LYS A 143 15.82 -2.38 2.31
CA LYS A 143 15.86 -1.11 1.57
C LYS A 143 15.05 0.03 2.23
N ILE A 144 15.03 0.05 3.57
CA ILE A 144 14.30 1.07 4.31
C ILE A 144 15.03 2.40 4.16
N ARG A 145 14.33 3.41 3.65
CA ARG A 145 14.76 4.81 3.65
C ARG A 145 13.60 5.65 4.13
N GLY A 146 13.89 6.73 4.84
CA GLY A 146 12.85 7.64 5.27
C GLY A 146 13.38 8.96 5.76
N GLN A 147 12.48 9.93 5.78
CA GLN A 147 12.73 11.30 6.18
C GLN A 147 11.49 11.90 6.82
N VAL A 148 11.73 12.93 7.62
CA VAL A 148 10.67 13.76 8.20
C VAL A 148 11.00 15.20 7.83
N VAL A 149 10.12 15.84 7.05
CA VAL A 149 10.33 17.21 6.57
C VAL A 149 9.04 17.99 6.83
N ASN A 150 9.12 19.04 7.64
CA ASN A 150 7.99 19.92 7.96
C ASN A 150 6.73 19.18 8.44
N GLY A 151 6.89 18.09 9.21
CA GLY A 151 5.78 17.26 9.72
C GLY A 151 5.23 16.23 8.73
N THR A 152 5.75 16.20 7.50
CA THR A 152 5.48 15.12 6.53
C THR A 152 6.47 13.99 6.75
N ILE A 153 5.95 12.80 7.02
CA ILE A 153 6.73 11.56 7.11
C ILE A 153 6.72 10.92 5.72
N GLN A 154 7.91 10.59 5.22
CA GLN A 154 8.08 9.89 3.95
C GLN A 154 9.01 8.72 4.14
N CYS A 155 8.64 7.58 3.57
CA CYS A 155 9.50 6.41 3.61
C CYS A 155 9.26 5.50 2.42
N GLU A 156 10.24 4.69 2.16
CA GLU A 156 10.16 3.56 1.25
C GLU A 156 10.87 2.37 1.86
N PHE A 157 10.39 1.19 1.49
CA PHE A 157 10.91 -0.08 2.00
C PHE A 157 10.50 -1.21 1.06
N SER A 158 11.13 -2.36 1.20
CA SER A 158 10.80 -3.55 0.42
C SER A 158 10.46 -4.71 1.35
N VAL A 159 9.38 -5.41 1.06
CA VAL A 159 9.01 -6.65 1.72
C VAL A 159 9.38 -7.79 0.77
N PRO A 160 10.49 -8.52 1.03
CA PRO A 160 10.89 -9.63 0.20
C PRO A 160 9.98 -10.83 0.43
N ASN A 161 10.02 -11.75 -0.52
CA ASN A 161 9.54 -13.11 -0.39
C ASN A 161 8.05 -13.29 -0.04
N LEU A 162 7.20 -12.34 -0.44
CA LEU A 162 5.76 -12.55 -0.31
C LEU A 162 5.34 -13.70 -1.25
N ASN A 163 4.60 -14.65 -0.69
CA ASN A 163 4.23 -15.94 -1.32
C ASN A 163 5.37 -16.95 -1.53
N ALA A 164 6.43 -16.90 -0.73
CA ALA A 164 7.43 -17.97 -0.70
C ALA A 164 6.78 -19.29 -0.23
N THR A 165 6.34 -20.11 -1.17
CA THR A 165 5.82 -21.47 -0.93
C THR A 165 6.33 -22.39 -2.03
N ASN A 166 6.75 -23.61 -1.66
CA ASN A 166 7.20 -24.64 -2.61
C ASN A 166 6.08 -25.15 -3.54
N THR A 167 4.85 -24.67 -3.36
CA THR A 167 3.67 -24.99 -4.16
C THR A 167 3.27 -23.74 -4.96
N ARG A 168 3.20 -23.87 -6.29
CA ARG A 168 2.79 -22.82 -7.25
C ARG A 168 1.33 -22.37 -7.06
N SER A 169 0.94 -21.81 -5.92
CA SER A 169 -0.28 -20.98 -5.86
C SER A 169 0.11 -19.58 -6.31
N ALA A 170 -0.24 -19.26 -7.55
CA ALA A 170 0.09 -17.99 -8.21
C ALA A 170 -0.59 -16.74 -7.59
N ASP A 171 -1.27 -16.87 -6.45
CA ASP A 171 -2.39 -15.96 -6.12
C ASP A 171 -2.33 -15.18 -4.80
N SER A 172 -1.38 -15.37 -3.88
CA SER A 172 -1.53 -14.73 -2.55
C SER A 172 -0.88 -13.35 -2.39
N THR A 173 -0.58 -12.60 -3.46
CA THR A 173 -0.25 -11.15 -3.38
C THR A 173 -1.52 -10.27 -3.30
N THR A 174 -2.68 -10.89 -3.15
CA THR A 174 -3.96 -10.19 -3.04
C THR A 174 -4.24 -9.83 -1.58
N TYR A 175 -4.31 -8.53 -1.30
CA TYR A 175 -4.55 -8.01 0.05
C TYR A 175 -5.59 -6.88 0.03
N VAL A 176 -6.37 -6.78 1.10
CA VAL A 176 -6.97 -5.51 1.48
C VAL A 176 -5.85 -4.63 2.01
N VAL A 177 -5.71 -3.43 1.44
CA VAL A 177 -4.73 -2.44 1.87
C VAL A 177 -5.41 -1.37 2.71
N ILE A 178 -4.88 -1.11 3.89
CA ILE A 178 -5.33 -0.02 4.76
C ILE A 178 -4.23 1.02 4.93
N LEU A 179 -4.57 2.29 4.79
CA LEU A 179 -3.69 3.41 5.11
C LEU A 179 -4.24 4.14 6.32
N GLY A 180 -3.35 4.56 7.21
CA GLY A 180 -3.76 5.26 8.42
C GLY A 180 -2.59 5.75 9.24
N SER A 181 -2.90 6.48 10.29
CA SER A 181 -1.90 7.10 11.16
C SER A 181 -2.24 6.86 12.63
N GLY A 182 -1.28 7.17 13.48
CA GLY A 182 -1.47 7.16 14.92
C GLY A 182 -0.40 7.98 15.62
N THR A 183 -0.53 8.09 16.94
CA THR A 183 0.44 8.80 17.77
C THR A 183 1.62 7.90 18.15
N PHE A 184 2.76 8.51 18.45
CA PHE A 184 3.91 7.83 19.02
C PHE A 184 4.50 8.74 20.08
N ASN A 185 4.66 8.25 21.31
CA ASN A 185 5.10 9.05 22.46
C ASN A 185 6.60 8.90 22.80
N GLY A 186 7.36 8.19 21.95
CA GLY A 186 8.77 7.86 22.19
C GLY A 186 9.00 6.39 22.54
N ASN A 187 8.00 5.73 23.13
CA ASN A 187 8.09 4.34 23.58
C ASN A 187 6.98 3.46 22.98
N ASP A 188 5.76 4.00 22.93
CA ASP A 188 4.56 3.25 22.59
C ASP A 188 3.86 3.84 21.36
N PHE A 189 3.30 2.94 20.55
CA PHE A 189 2.40 3.28 19.46
C PHE A 189 0.98 3.45 20.00
N GLY A 190 0.39 4.62 19.76
CA GLY A 190 -1.03 4.84 19.98
C GLY A 190 -1.90 4.11 18.95
N THR A 191 -3.21 4.16 19.18
CA THR A 191 -4.23 3.52 18.34
C THR A 191 -4.08 3.88 16.86
N PHE A 192 -4.13 2.87 15.99
CA PHE A 192 -4.13 3.06 14.55
C PHE A 192 -5.51 3.55 14.08
N THR A 193 -5.53 4.71 13.43
CA THR A 193 -6.73 5.29 12.84
C THR A 193 -6.67 5.14 11.32
N THR A 194 -7.61 4.38 10.76
CA THR A 194 -7.68 4.15 9.31
C THR A 194 -8.20 5.38 8.58
N SER A 195 -7.47 5.82 7.56
CA SER A 195 -7.86 6.92 6.67
C SER A 195 -8.40 6.42 5.34
N LYS A 196 -7.92 5.27 4.83
CA LYS A 196 -8.40 4.65 3.60
C LYS A 196 -8.32 3.13 3.73
N THR A 197 -9.33 2.43 3.22
CA THR A 197 -9.34 0.98 3.04
C THR A 197 -9.67 0.70 1.58
N THR A 198 -8.98 -0.24 0.95
CA THR A 198 -9.26 -0.67 -0.42
C THR A 198 -10.12 -1.93 -0.43
N ASP A 199 -10.73 -2.23 -1.58
CA ASP A 199 -11.08 -3.62 -1.91
C ASP A 199 -9.80 -4.48 -2.04
N PRO A 200 -9.90 -5.82 -2.07
CA PRO A 200 -8.73 -6.67 -2.29
C PRO A 200 -8.00 -6.32 -3.60
N LEU A 201 -6.70 -6.05 -3.50
CA LEU A 201 -5.83 -5.69 -4.62
C LEU A 201 -4.73 -6.73 -4.77
N ASN A 202 -4.53 -7.24 -5.99
CA ASN A 202 -3.34 -7.99 -6.32
C ASN A 202 -2.15 -7.02 -6.45
N LEU A 203 -1.32 -6.95 -5.41
CA LEU A 203 -0.24 -5.97 -5.33
C LEU A 203 0.91 -6.21 -6.32
N ALA A 204 0.96 -7.39 -6.92
CA ALA A 204 1.92 -7.71 -7.98
C ALA A 204 1.44 -7.27 -9.37
N ASN A 205 0.15 -6.95 -9.53
CA ASN A 205 -0.46 -6.61 -10.81
C ASN A 205 -0.91 -5.15 -10.86
N VAL A 206 -0.20 -4.34 -11.65
CA VAL A 206 -0.47 -2.90 -11.79
C VAL A 206 -1.76 -2.61 -12.59
N ALA A 207 -2.35 -3.62 -13.25
CA ALA A 207 -3.57 -3.46 -14.03
C ALA A 207 -4.86 -3.33 -13.20
N ASN A 208 -4.80 -3.41 -11.86
CA ASN A 208 -5.95 -3.15 -10.99
C ASN A 208 -6.08 -1.64 -10.71
N PRO A 209 -7.00 -0.90 -11.37
CA PRO A 209 -7.11 0.52 -11.12
C PRO A 209 -7.83 0.72 -9.78
N THR A 210 -7.13 1.29 -8.80
CA THR A 210 -7.76 2.02 -7.70
C THR A 210 -8.43 3.26 -8.29
N THR A 211 -9.64 3.10 -8.82
CA THR A 211 -10.66 4.14 -8.99
C THR A 211 -11.88 3.53 -9.68
N ALA A 212 -13.00 3.43 -8.96
CA ALA A 212 -14.28 3.62 -9.61
C ALA A 212 -14.32 5.10 -10.05
N SER A 213 -13.88 5.38 -11.27
CA SER A 213 -14.22 6.62 -11.96
C SER A 213 -15.66 6.46 -12.48
N PRO A 214 -16.58 7.41 -12.25
CA PRO A 214 -17.85 7.39 -12.97
C PRO A 214 -17.52 7.61 -14.44
N THR A 215 -17.83 6.61 -15.28
CA THR A 215 -17.80 6.74 -16.73
C THR A 215 -18.77 7.87 -17.11
N THR A 216 -18.26 9.10 -17.25
CA THR A 216 -18.95 10.14 -18.00
C THR A 216 -18.53 9.99 -19.46
N THR A 217 -19.20 9.05 -20.13
CA THR A 217 -19.32 9.06 -21.59
C THR A 217 -19.87 10.41 -22.01
N LYS A 218 -19.00 11.32 -22.47
CA LYS A 218 -19.41 12.45 -23.31
C LYS A 218 -19.82 11.92 -24.67
N ASN A 219 -21.02 11.37 -24.75
CA ASN A 219 -21.75 11.27 -26.02
C ASN A 219 -22.55 12.56 -26.20
N SER A 220 -21.92 13.55 -26.81
CA SER A 220 -22.68 14.57 -27.53
C SER A 220 -23.07 13.97 -28.88
N ALA A 221 -24.27 13.40 -28.94
CA ALA A 221 -25.05 13.31 -30.17
C ALA A 221 -26.53 13.37 -29.80
N SER A 222 -27.13 14.48 -30.23
CA SER A 222 -28.55 14.81 -30.27
C SER A 222 -29.49 13.65 -30.62
N GLY A 223 -30.63 13.57 -29.93
CA GLY A 223 -31.85 12.97 -30.50
C GLY A 223 -32.72 12.16 -29.54
N ALA A 224 -33.89 12.72 -29.22
CA ALA A 224 -35.13 12.08 -28.75
C ALA A 224 -35.14 11.35 -27.38
N LEU A 225 -35.68 12.04 -26.36
CA LEU A 225 -36.27 11.39 -25.19
C LEU A 225 -37.44 10.49 -25.63
N HIS A 226 -37.32 9.18 -25.48
CA HIS A 226 -38.47 8.27 -25.38
C HIS A 226 -38.63 7.84 -23.92
N SER A 227 -39.66 8.38 -23.28
CA SER A 227 -40.05 8.06 -21.91
C SER A 227 -40.66 6.65 -21.85
N HIS A 228 -39.98 5.70 -21.22
CA HIS A 228 -40.48 4.35 -20.96
C HIS A 228 -41.33 4.25 -19.68
N ALA A 229 -42.19 5.25 -19.42
CA ALA A 229 -43.06 5.27 -18.24
C ALA A 229 -44.56 5.17 -18.55
N LEU A 230 -44.97 4.94 -19.81
CA LEU A 230 -46.40 4.89 -20.18
C LEU A 230 -46.94 3.52 -20.59
N THR A 231 -46.14 2.46 -20.63
CA THR A 231 -46.58 1.15 -21.17
C THR A 231 -47.11 0.15 -20.14
N VAL A 232 -47.09 0.47 -18.84
CA VAL A 232 -47.62 -0.42 -17.80
C VAL A 232 -49.09 -0.12 -17.45
N LEU A 233 -49.64 1.02 -17.89
CA LEU A 233 -51.03 1.40 -17.57
C LEU A 233 -52.08 0.93 -18.59
N LEU A 234 -51.66 0.44 -19.78
CA LEU A 234 -52.58 0.01 -20.85
C LEU A 234 -52.89 -1.49 -20.88
N THR A 235 -52.19 -2.32 -20.10
CA THR A 235 -52.49 -3.76 -20.01
C THR A 235 -53.57 -4.10 -18.98
N VAL A 236 -53.89 -3.17 -18.08
CA VAL A 236 -54.92 -3.37 -17.05
C VAL A 236 -56.33 -3.01 -17.56
N LEU A 237 -56.45 -2.15 -18.58
CA LEU A 237 -57.76 -1.72 -19.09
C LEU A 237 -58.38 -2.70 -20.12
N THR A 238 -57.60 -3.56 -20.77
CA THR A 238 -58.12 -4.55 -21.73
C THR A 238 -58.65 -5.83 -21.08
N LEU A 239 -58.30 -6.11 -19.82
CA LEU A 239 -58.83 -7.25 -19.04
C LEU A 239 -60.20 -6.98 -18.40
N PHE A 240 -60.62 -5.72 -18.25
CA PHE A 240 -61.93 -5.38 -17.70
C PHE A 240 -63.07 -5.38 -18.74
N ILE A 241 -62.76 -5.23 -20.04
CA ILE A 241 -63.78 -5.15 -21.10
C ILE A 241 -64.20 -6.55 -21.60
N LEU A 242 -63.42 -7.60 -21.32
CA LEU A 242 -63.73 -8.97 -21.74
C LEU A 242 -64.54 -9.78 -20.70
N LYS A 243 -64.99 -9.17 -19.60
CA LYS A 243 -65.81 -9.83 -18.56
C LYS A 243 -67.27 -9.34 -18.52
N THR A 244 -67.67 -8.42 -19.41
CA THR A 244 -69.04 -7.90 -19.48
C THR A 244 -69.62 -7.88 -20.90
N ALA A 245 -69.26 -8.85 -21.73
CA ALA A 245 -69.99 -9.18 -22.95
C ALA A 245 -70.31 -10.68 -22.95
#